data_AF-A0A9K3DX98-F1
#
_entry.id   AF-A0A9K3DX98-F1
#
_cell.length_a   1.000
_cell.length_b   1.000
_cell.length_c   1.000
_cell.angle_alpha   90.00
_cell.angle_beta   90.00
_cell.angle_gamma   90.00
#
_symmetry.space_group_name_H-M   'P 1'
#
loop_
_entity.id
_entity.type
_entity.pdbx_description
1 polymer ?
#
loop_
_entity_poly.entity_id
_entity_poly.type
_entity_poly.pdbx_seq_one_letter_code
_entity_poly.pdbx_strand_id
1 'polypeptide(L)'
;MVGFKLESCGRLKMMGFKFKSSGCVFAFAVHLLLMIAVAKVTDPSEVSALLAVKGNLVDPMNQLKNWNKGDPCTSNWTGVICVHKTNVDKFWHVQEMYNY
;
A
#
# COMPACT_ATOMS: atom_id res chain seq x y z
N MET A 1 -7.63 24.97 11.90
CA MET A 1 -8.01 24.54 10.54
C MET A 1 -6.99 23.53 10.07
N VAL A 2 -7.35 22.25 10.01
CA VAL A 2 -6.53 21.24 9.33
C VAL A 2 -7.47 20.51 8.39
N GLY A 3 -7.42 20.90 7.12
CA GLY A 3 -8.28 20.38 6.07
C GLY A 3 -7.70 19.08 5.52
N PHE A 4 -8.51 18.02 5.50
CA PHE A 4 -8.25 16.85 4.67
C PHE A 4 -9.22 16.90 3.50
N LYS A 5 -8.70 17.26 2.33
CA LYS A 5 -9.46 17.14 1.08
C LYS A 5 -9.32 15.70 0.60
N LEU A 6 -10.32 14.88 0.89
CA LEU A 6 -10.50 13.59 0.23
C LEU A 6 -11.30 13.82 -1.06
N GLU A 7 -10.63 13.69 -2.20
CA GLU A 7 -11.31 13.58 -3.49
C GLU A 7 -11.78 12.14 -3.68
N SER A 8 -13.09 12.03 -3.95
CA SER A 8 -13.94 10.86 -4.14
C SER A 8 -13.32 9.56 -4.64
N CYS A 9 -13.71 8.43 -4.02
CA CYS A 9 -14.27 7.31 -4.77
C CYS A 9 -15.20 6.45 -3.90
N GLY A 10 -16.43 6.25 -4.39
CA GLY A 10 -17.30 5.16 -3.95
C GLY A 10 -18.32 5.51 -2.88
N ARG A 11 -19.58 5.66 -3.29
CA ARG A 11 -20.77 5.69 -2.43
C ARG A 11 -20.83 4.42 -1.56
N LEU A 12 -20.34 4.48 -0.33
CA LEU A 12 -20.58 3.44 0.68
C LEU A 12 -21.95 3.67 1.31
N LYS A 13 -22.96 2.92 0.85
CA LYS A 13 -24.26 2.87 1.50
C LYS A 13 -24.15 2.01 2.75
N MET A 14 -23.81 2.65 3.87
CA MET A 14 -23.82 2.00 5.19
C MET A 14 -25.28 1.90 5.66
N MET A 15 -25.85 0.69 5.62
CA MET A 15 -27.17 0.40 6.21
C MET A 15 -27.03 0.45 7.74
N GLY A 16 -27.89 1.25 8.37
CA GLY A 16 -27.79 1.60 9.78
C GLY A 16 -28.01 0.40 10.71
N PHE A 17 -26.96 0.01 11.41
CA PHE A 17 -27.06 -0.84 12.60
C PHE A 17 -27.28 0.06 13.82
N LYS A 18 -28.48 0.04 14.39
CA LYS A 18 -28.79 0.74 15.64
C LYS A 18 -28.11 0.02 16.81
N PHE A 19 -26.91 0.46 17.17
CA PHE A 19 -26.23 0.00 18.39
C PHE A 19 -26.45 1.02 19.51
N LYS A 20 -27.22 0.66 20.55
CA LYS A 20 -27.33 1.43 21.80
C LYS A 20 -26.07 1.16 22.63
N SER A 21 -24.98 1.79 22.23
CA SER A 21 -23.65 1.63 22.83
C SER A 21 -23.18 2.96 23.37
N SER A 22 -22.65 2.97 24.59
CA SER A 22 -22.02 4.14 25.22
C SER A 22 -20.93 4.66 24.29
N GLY A 23 -21.06 5.90 23.80
CA GLY A 23 -20.23 6.46 22.72
C GLY A 23 -18.72 6.35 22.95
N CYS A 24 -18.29 6.26 24.21
CA CYS A 24 -16.90 6.02 24.59
C CYS A 24 -16.37 4.68 24.04
N VAL A 25 -17.13 3.59 24.18
CA VAL A 25 -16.70 2.24 23.75
C VAL A 25 -16.51 2.19 22.24
N PHE A 26 -17.40 2.83 21.49
CA PHE A 26 -17.31 2.89 20.04
C PHE A 26 -16.13 3.75 19.58
N ALA A 27 -15.88 4.88 20.25
CA ALA A 27 -14.73 5.73 19.95
C ALA A 27 -13.39 5.02 20.23
N PHE A 28 -13.27 4.30 21.35
CA PHE A 28 -12.07 3.50 21.64
C PHE A 28 -11.89 2.35 20.66
N ALA A 29 -12.96 1.66 20.27
CA ALA A 29 -12.90 0.60 19.27
C ALA A 29 -12.47 1.13 17.90
N VAL A 30 -13.03 2.27 17.44
CA VAL A 30 -12.63 2.91 16.18
C VAL A 30 -11.18 3.42 16.24
N HIS A 31 -10.75 3.97 17.38
CA HIS A 31 -9.36 4.39 17.59
C HIS A 31 -8.40 3.19 17.55
N LEU A 32 -8.72 2.09 18.23
CA LEU A 32 -7.95 0.84 18.18
C LEU A 32 -7.88 0.27 16.75
N LEU A 33 -8.99 0.29 16.01
CA LEU A 33 -9.05 -0.16 14.62
C LEU A 33 -8.19 0.71 13.69
N LEU A 34 -8.16 2.03 13.89
CA LEU A 34 -7.31 2.96 13.12
C LEU A 34 -5.81 2.72 13.37
N MET A 35 -5.44 2.30 14.59
CA MET A 35 -4.05 1.98 14.93
C MET A 35 -3.58 0.63 14.34
N ILE A 36 -4.49 -0.26 13.96
CA ILE A 36 -4.15 -1.59 13.39
C ILE A 36 -3.83 -1.51 11.89
N ALA A 37 -4.00 -0.35 11.24
CA ALA A 37 -3.61 -0.16 9.84
C ALA A 37 -2.09 0.06 9.70
N VAL A 38 -1.28 -0.97 9.98
CA VAL A 38 0.10 -1.00 9.49
C VAL A 38 0.03 -1.30 8.00
N ALA A 39 -0.09 -0.24 7.19
CA ALA A 39 0.12 -0.35 5.76
C ALA A 39 1.58 -0.75 5.53
N LYS A 40 1.76 -1.94 4.94
CA LYS A 40 3.07 -2.43 4.51
C LYS A 40 3.44 -1.63 3.26
N VAL A 41 4.24 -0.58 3.43
CA VAL A 41 4.68 0.32 2.35
C VAL A 41 6.12 -0.02 2.00
N THR A 42 6.44 -0.03 0.71
CA THR A 42 7.80 -0.21 0.19
C THR A 42 8.58 1.09 0.33
N ASP A 43 9.89 1.01 0.52
CA ASP A 43 10.73 2.21 0.56
C ASP A 43 10.55 3.03 -0.74
N PRO A 44 10.21 4.33 -0.67
CA PRO A 44 10.00 5.17 -1.85
C PRO A 44 11.20 5.27 -2.79
N SER A 45 12.41 5.14 -2.27
CA SER A 45 13.64 5.12 -3.08
C SER A 45 13.74 3.88 -3.95
N GLU A 46 13.33 2.72 -3.43
CA GLU A 46 13.26 1.47 -4.19
C GLU A 46 12.17 1.53 -5.26
N VAL A 47 10.99 2.06 -4.93
CA VAL A 47 9.91 2.29 -5.90
C VAL A 47 10.40 3.19 -7.05
N SER A 48 11.11 4.26 -6.72
CA SER A 48 11.66 5.19 -7.71
C SER A 48 12.70 4.52 -8.60
N ALA A 49 13.57 3.69 -8.03
CA ALA A 49 14.58 2.94 -8.77
C ALA A 49 13.92 1.94 -9.75
N LEU A 50 12.89 1.21 -9.33
CA LEU A 50 12.16 0.28 -10.19
C LEU A 50 11.44 0.97 -11.36
N LEU A 51 10.82 2.13 -11.10
CA LEU A 51 10.19 2.93 -12.15
C LEU A 51 11.23 3.47 -13.14
N ALA A 52 12.42 3.86 -12.68
CA ALA A 52 13.52 4.24 -13.55
C ALA A 52 13.98 3.06 -14.42
N VAL A 53 14.08 1.84 -13.87
CA VAL A 53 14.39 0.64 -14.65
C VAL A 53 13.34 0.39 -15.73
N LYS A 54 12.05 0.43 -15.38
CA LYS A 54 10.96 0.27 -16.37
C LYS A 54 11.06 1.29 -17.51
N GLY A 55 11.37 2.55 -17.20
CA GLY A 55 11.46 3.61 -18.21
C GLY A 55 12.64 3.46 -19.17
N ASN A 56 13.70 2.77 -18.74
CA ASN A 56 14.94 2.61 -19.51
C ASN A 56 15.08 1.23 -20.17
N LEU A 57 14.39 0.20 -19.67
CA LEU A 57 14.47 -1.14 -20.22
C LEU A 57 13.50 -1.32 -21.41
N VAL A 58 14.03 -1.81 -22.53
CA VAL A 58 13.19 -2.27 -23.65
C VAL A 58 12.57 -3.61 -23.25
N ASP A 59 11.25 -3.63 -23.04
CA ASP A 59 10.49 -4.80 -22.57
C ASP A 59 9.56 -5.35 -23.69
N PRO A 60 10.10 -6.10 -24.66
CA PRO A 60 9.32 -6.61 -25.79
C PRO A 60 8.27 -7.66 -25.37
N MET A 61 8.50 -8.35 -24.25
CA MET A 61 7.56 -9.33 -23.70
C MET A 61 6.51 -8.71 -22.78
N ASN A 62 6.56 -7.40 -22.54
CA ASN A 62 5.63 -6.64 -21.72
C ASN A 62 5.47 -7.21 -20.28
N GLN A 63 6.57 -7.69 -19.71
CA GLN A 63 6.63 -8.27 -18.37
C GLN A 63 6.49 -7.19 -17.28
N LEU A 64 6.98 -5.98 -17.53
CA LEU A 64 6.98 -4.83 -16.62
C LEU A 64 5.66 -4.02 -16.68
N LYS A 65 4.64 -4.53 -17.37
CA LYS A 65 3.38 -3.82 -17.59
C LYS A 65 2.68 -3.35 -16.31
N ASN A 66 2.81 -4.11 -15.22
CA ASN A 66 2.20 -3.80 -13.92
C ASN A 66 3.09 -2.98 -12.99
N TRP A 67 4.32 -2.64 -13.39
CA TRP A 67 5.26 -1.79 -12.63
C TRP A 67 4.84 -0.31 -12.65
N ASN A 68 3.65 -0.03 -12.12
CA ASN A 68 3.01 1.27 -11.97
C ASN A 68 1.65 1.13 -11.24
N LYS A 69 1.22 -0.09 -10.94
CA LYS A 69 -0.01 -0.35 -10.19
C LYS A 69 0.32 -0.36 -8.71
N GLY A 70 -0.02 0.72 -8.01
CA GLY A 70 0.12 0.82 -6.56
C GLY A 70 1.55 0.59 -6.07
N ASP A 71 1.64 0.11 -4.84
CA ASP A 71 2.90 -0.22 -4.19
C ASP A 71 3.39 -1.62 -4.63
N PRO A 72 4.69 -1.80 -4.96
CA PRO A 72 5.21 -3.03 -5.56
C PRO A 72 5.02 -4.27 -4.69
N CYS A 73 5.18 -4.14 -3.37
CA CYS A 73 5.08 -5.24 -2.42
C CYS A 73 3.63 -5.63 -2.08
N THR A 74 2.66 -4.73 -2.32
CA THR A 74 1.23 -5.00 -2.10
C THR A 74 0.47 -5.31 -3.39
N SER A 75 0.96 -4.87 -4.53
CA SER A 75 0.27 -4.96 -5.82
C SER A 75 0.81 -6.05 -6.74
N ASN A 76 1.72 -6.90 -6.24
CA ASN A 76 2.30 -8.04 -6.94
C ASN A 76 2.89 -7.66 -8.31
N TRP A 77 3.89 -6.76 -8.30
CA TRP A 77 4.62 -6.45 -9.52
C TRP A 77 5.35 -7.69 -10.05
N THR A 78 5.34 -7.88 -11.37
CA THR A 78 5.92 -9.08 -11.99
C THR A 78 7.41 -9.14 -11.68
N GLY A 79 7.86 -10.27 -11.13
CA GLY A 79 9.27 -10.48 -10.81
C GLY A 79 9.79 -9.69 -9.61
N VAL A 80 8.95 -8.93 -8.88
CA VAL A 80 9.36 -8.23 -7.66
C VAL A 80 9.08 -9.12 -6.46
N ILE A 81 10.13 -9.48 -5.71
CA ILE A 81 10.00 -10.21 -4.45
C ILE A 81 10.36 -9.27 -3.31
N CYS A 82 9.44 -9.12 -2.36
CA CYS A 82 9.65 -8.29 -1.20
C CYS A 82 9.83 -9.11 0.07
N VAL A 83 10.73 -8.66 0.93
CA VAL A 83 10.93 -9.22 2.26
C VAL A 83 10.83 -8.17 3.34
N HIS A 84 10.32 -8.62 4.47
CA HIS A 84 10.26 -7.79 5.66
C HIS A 84 11.61 -7.83 6.36
N LYS A 85 12.44 -6.79 6.18
CA LYS A 85 13.68 -6.64 6.95
C LYS A 85 13.37 -5.89 8.25
N THR A 86 12.94 -6.63 9.27
CA THR A 86 12.55 -6.10 10.58
C THR A 86 13.68 -5.40 11.36
N ASN A 87 14.92 -5.44 10.87
CA ASN A 87 16.10 -5.01 11.60
C ASN A 87 16.68 -3.66 11.13
N VAL A 88 16.06 -2.99 10.15
CA VAL A 88 16.60 -1.75 9.56
C VAL A 88 15.60 -0.61 9.64
N ASP A 89 14.37 -0.82 9.15
CA ASP A 89 13.33 0.21 9.16
C ASP A 89 11.89 -0.38 9.15
N LYS A 90 10.90 0.50 8.93
CA LYS A 90 9.46 0.16 8.94
C LYS A 90 8.93 -0.22 7.55
N PHE A 91 9.79 -0.30 6.54
CA PHE A 91 9.42 -0.51 5.16
C PHE A 91 9.62 -1.97 4.73
N TRP A 92 8.94 -2.33 3.65
CA TRP A 92 9.25 -3.55 2.91
C TRP A 92 10.34 -3.25 1.91
N HIS A 93 11.29 -4.17 1.79
CA HIS A 93 12.39 -4.04 0.84
C HIS A 93 12.28 -5.06 -0.27
N VAL A 94 12.55 -4.63 -1.48
CA VAL A 94 12.72 -5.48 -2.66
C VAL A 94 14.02 -6.27 -2.50
N GLN A 95 13.94 -7.60 -2.51
CA GLN A 95 15.11 -8.45 -2.35
C GLN A 95 15.77 -8.77 -3.69
N GLU A 96 14.98 -9.26 -4.65
CA GLU A 96 15.49 -9.78 -5.92
C GLU A 96 14.49 -9.51 -7.06
N MET A 97 15.01 -9.45 -8.28
CA MET A 97 14.23 -9.40 -9.51
C MET A 97 14.57 -10.62 -10.37
N TYR A 98 13.58 -11.43 -10.77
CA TYR A 98 13.84 -12.53 -11.69
C TYR A 98 14.16 -12.01 -13.09
N ASN A 99 15.25 -12.52 -13.68
CA ASN A 99 15.61 -12.33 -15.07
C ASN A 99 15.24 -13.64 -15.82
N TYR A 100 14.42 -13.55 -16.87
CA TYR A 100 14.14 -14.64 -17.80
C TYR A 100 14.61 -14.26 -19.18
#